data_AF-A0AAC8QEE6-F1
#
_entry.id   AF-A0AAC8QEE6-F1
#
_cell.length_a   1.000
_cell.length_b   1.000
_cell.length_c   1.000
_cell.angle_alpha   90.00
_cell.angle_beta   90.00
_cell.angle_gamma   90.00
#
_symmetry.space_group_name_H-M   'P 1'
#
loop_
_entity.id
_entity.type
_entity.pdbx_description
1 polymer ?
#
loop_
_entity_poly.entity_id
_entity_poly.type
_entity_poly.pdbx_seq_one_letter_code
_entity_poly.pdbx_strand_id
1 'polypeptide(L)'
;MRASLGARQALTSPPELLEFETSTTRLELYREVARISEMEAGQTAQAPVLFPISQRGELVAAPGFEARTDLLLAPDAGAPLQLIFDGRAGERWPEDRREGLQGLSEREAAELVARTLLAHWRINPSGGVQVDRASGAPYAAAYVDGILRINPAFLYMAAAQGPASLPGAGQ
;
A
#
# COMPACT_ATOMS: atom_id res chain seq x y z
N MET A 1 -30.27 -2.54 2.48
CA MET A 1 -29.00 -2.67 3.23
C MET A 1 -27.90 -2.88 2.19
N ARG A 2 -27.11 -1.85 1.86
CA ARG A 2 -25.93 -2.06 1.00
C ARG A 2 -24.91 -2.80 1.85
N ALA A 3 -24.39 -3.92 1.37
CA ALA A 3 -23.23 -4.55 2.00
C ALA A 3 -22.10 -3.51 2.01
N SER A 4 -21.54 -3.24 3.18
CA SER A 4 -20.36 -2.39 3.31
C SER A 4 -19.26 -2.98 2.42
N LEU A 5 -18.67 -2.16 1.54
CA LEU A 5 -17.52 -2.60 0.75
C LEU A 5 -16.42 -3.01 1.73
N GLY A 6 -15.99 -4.27 1.70
CA GLY A 6 -14.89 -4.75 2.56
C GLY A 6 -13.54 -4.50 1.90
N ALA A 7 -12.48 -4.33 2.69
CA ALA A 7 -11.11 -4.08 2.21
C ALA A 7 -10.66 -5.03 1.08
N ARG A 8 -10.88 -6.34 1.25
CA ARG A 8 -10.51 -7.35 0.23
C ARG A 8 -11.30 -7.20 -1.06
N GLN A 9 -12.58 -6.85 -0.98
CA GLN A 9 -13.41 -6.60 -2.15
C GLN A 9 -12.94 -5.34 -2.89
N ALA A 10 -12.59 -4.29 -2.14
CA ALA A 10 -12.07 -3.05 -2.69
C ALA A 10 -10.73 -3.26 -3.40
N LEU A 11 -9.83 -4.09 -2.87
CA LEU A 11 -8.55 -4.43 -3.51
C LEU A 11 -8.72 -5.14 -4.86
N THR A 12 -9.73 -5.99 -5.00
CA THR A 12 -10.02 -6.69 -6.27
C THR A 12 -10.89 -5.88 -7.24
N SER A 13 -11.35 -4.69 -6.83
CA SER A 13 -12.15 -3.79 -7.67
C SER A 13 -11.25 -2.81 -8.42
N PRO A 14 -11.74 -2.19 -9.52
CA PRO A 14 -11.01 -1.12 -10.19
C PRO A 14 -10.65 0.02 -9.21
N PRO A 15 -9.39 0.46 -9.14
CA PRO A 15 -8.95 1.47 -8.16
C PRO A 15 -9.64 2.82 -8.36
N GLU A 16 -10.07 3.13 -9.58
CA GLU A 16 -10.78 4.36 -9.93
C GLU A 16 -12.11 4.48 -9.16
N LEU A 17 -12.71 3.36 -8.74
CA LEU A 17 -13.93 3.42 -7.91
C LEU A 17 -13.64 4.06 -6.54
N LEU A 18 -12.46 3.82 -5.96
CA LEU A 18 -12.09 4.41 -4.68
C LEU A 18 -11.78 5.90 -4.80
N GLU A 19 -11.34 6.37 -5.97
CA GLU A 19 -11.15 7.82 -6.20
C GLU A 19 -12.43 8.61 -5.91
N PHE A 20 -13.59 8.03 -6.23
CA PHE A 20 -14.91 8.63 -6.03
C PHE A 20 -15.55 8.30 -4.67
N GLU A 21 -14.95 7.42 -3.88
CA GLU A 21 -15.43 7.10 -2.53
C GLU A 21 -15.09 8.21 -1.54
N THR A 22 -15.94 8.36 -0.53
CA THR A 22 -15.74 9.37 0.50
C THR A 22 -14.44 9.11 1.28
N SER A 23 -13.80 10.17 1.78
CA SER A 23 -12.61 10.04 2.63
C SER A 23 -12.89 9.16 3.85
N THR A 24 -14.10 9.22 4.42
CA THR A 24 -14.52 8.36 5.54
C THR A 24 -14.51 6.88 5.14
N THR A 25 -15.13 6.53 4.01
CA THR A 25 -15.15 5.14 3.52
C THR A 25 -13.73 4.63 3.25
N ARG A 26 -12.90 5.43 2.59
CA ARG A 26 -11.50 5.07 2.33
C ARG A 26 -10.68 4.89 3.61
N LEU A 27 -10.93 5.72 4.62
CA LEU A 27 -10.30 5.60 5.93
C LEU A 27 -10.76 4.34 6.69
N GLU A 28 -12.05 3.99 6.61
CA GLU A 28 -12.56 2.74 7.20
C GLU A 28 -11.93 1.51 6.55
N LEU A 29 -11.83 1.50 5.21
CA LEU A 29 -11.14 0.45 4.45
C LEU A 29 -9.66 0.36 4.85
N TYR A 30 -8.97 1.49 4.97
CA TYR A 30 -7.58 1.53 5.40
C TYR A 30 -7.39 0.93 6.81
N ARG A 31 -8.25 1.30 7.75
CA ARG A 31 -8.23 0.77 9.12
C ARG A 31 -8.53 -0.73 9.15
N GLU A 32 -9.40 -1.20 8.26
CA GLU A 32 -9.65 -2.63 8.09
C GLU A 32 -8.42 -3.37 7.54
N VAL A 33 -7.74 -2.83 6.52
CA VAL A 33 -6.48 -3.37 6.00
C VAL A 33 -5.42 -3.46 7.10
N ALA A 34 -5.24 -2.40 7.90
CA ALA A 34 -4.29 -2.39 9.01
C ALA A 34 -4.61 -3.49 10.04
N ARG A 35 -5.88 -3.62 10.45
CA ARG A 35 -6.32 -4.67 11.39
C ARG A 35 -6.04 -6.07 10.85
N ILE A 36 -6.34 -6.33 9.58
CA ILE A 36 -6.08 -7.62 8.95
C ILE A 36 -4.57 -7.89 8.89
N SER A 37 -3.77 -6.86 8.55
CA SER A 37 -2.30 -6.92 8.53
C SER A 37 -1.72 -7.36 9.89
N GLU A 38 -2.20 -6.77 10.99
CA GLU A 38 -1.81 -7.16 12.36
C GLU A 38 -2.22 -8.59 12.70
N MET A 39 -3.43 -9.02 12.30
CA MET A 39 -3.90 -10.38 12.54
C MET A 39 -3.08 -11.43 11.77
N GLU A 40 -2.70 -11.12 10.53
CA GLU A 40 -1.97 -12.04 9.65
C GLU A 40 -0.46 -12.08 9.95
N ALA A 41 0.10 -11.06 10.61
CA ALA A 41 1.53 -10.86 10.78
C ALA A 41 2.30 -12.11 11.25
N GLY A 42 3.36 -12.46 10.52
CA GLY A 42 4.23 -13.59 10.83
C GLY A 42 3.65 -14.98 10.53
N GLN A 43 2.39 -15.07 10.09
CA GLN A 43 1.82 -16.34 9.64
C GLN A 43 2.43 -16.75 8.29
N THR A 44 2.58 -18.05 8.06
CA THR A 44 2.94 -18.58 6.73
C THR A 44 1.85 -18.22 5.73
N ALA A 45 2.22 -17.65 4.57
CA ALA A 45 1.30 -17.18 3.55
C ALA A 45 0.73 -18.35 2.70
N GLN A 46 0.09 -19.32 3.35
CA GLN A 46 -0.59 -20.44 2.68
C GLN A 46 -1.95 -20.00 2.09
N ALA A 47 -2.52 -18.94 2.63
CA ALA A 47 -3.72 -18.24 2.15
C ALA A 47 -3.33 -16.84 1.62
N PRO A 48 -4.19 -16.18 0.81
CA PRO A 48 -3.88 -14.85 0.28
C PRO A 48 -3.89 -13.80 1.42
N VAL A 49 -2.75 -13.61 2.07
CA VAL A 49 -2.53 -12.53 3.05
C VAL A 49 -2.42 -11.18 2.34
N LEU A 50 -2.68 -10.08 3.05
CA LEU A 50 -2.67 -8.74 2.46
C LEU A 50 -1.27 -8.24 2.12
N PHE A 51 -0.27 -8.71 2.86
CA PHE A 51 1.13 -8.27 2.73
C PHE A 51 2.10 -9.46 2.67
N PRO A 52 2.10 -10.27 1.60
CA PRO A 52 3.04 -11.38 1.50
C PRO A 52 4.45 -10.87 1.20
N ILE A 53 5.43 -11.32 1.98
CA ILE A 53 6.85 -11.01 1.79
C ILE A 53 7.69 -12.28 1.74
N SER A 54 8.73 -12.28 0.91
CA SER A 54 9.76 -13.32 0.93
C SER A 54 10.73 -13.07 2.08
N GLN A 55 10.70 -13.93 3.10
CA GLN A 55 11.62 -13.90 4.22
C GLN A 55 12.33 -15.24 4.35
N ARG A 56 13.68 -15.25 4.25
CA ARG A 56 14.51 -16.47 4.36
C ARG A 56 14.12 -17.61 3.41
N GLY A 57 13.59 -17.27 2.23
CA GLY A 57 13.16 -18.26 1.22
C GLY A 57 11.73 -18.77 1.42
N GLU A 58 11.01 -18.28 2.42
CA GLU A 58 9.60 -18.61 2.66
C GLU A 58 8.70 -17.39 2.41
N LEU A 59 7.46 -17.66 1.99
CA LEU A 59 6.44 -16.62 1.85
C LEU A 59 5.67 -16.51 3.18
N VAL A 60 5.76 -15.35 3.81
CA VAL A 60 5.11 -15.06 5.10
C VAL A 60 4.32 -13.76 5.01
N ALA A 61 3.33 -13.59 5.87
CA ALA A 61 2.71 -12.29 6.08
C ALA A 61 3.71 -11.34 6.75
N ALA A 62 3.85 -10.15 6.19
CA ALA A 62 4.71 -9.12 6.70
C ALA A 62 4.32 -8.68 8.12
N PRO A 63 5.23 -8.02 8.86
CA PRO A 63 4.86 -7.32 10.09
C PRO A 63 3.67 -6.37 9.84
N GLY A 64 2.64 -6.49 10.67
CA GLY A 64 1.47 -5.61 10.64
C GLY A 64 1.82 -4.18 11.01
N PHE A 65 1.00 -3.21 10.59
CA PHE A 65 1.15 -1.79 10.92
C PHE A 65 -0.12 -1.26 11.58
N GLU A 66 0.04 -0.18 12.35
CA GLU A 66 -1.07 0.40 13.10
C GLU A 66 -2.03 1.16 12.19
N ALA A 67 -3.32 1.13 12.53
CA ALA A 67 -4.36 1.82 11.75
C ALA A 67 -4.22 3.35 11.68
N ARG A 68 -3.31 3.94 12.49
CA ARG A 68 -2.97 5.37 12.49
C ARG A 68 -1.69 5.71 11.73
N THR A 69 -0.95 4.70 11.26
CA THR A 69 0.28 4.91 10.50
C THR A 69 -0.04 5.68 9.22
N ASP A 70 0.64 6.79 8.98
CA ASP A 70 0.58 7.48 7.70
C ASP A 70 1.62 6.87 6.74
N LEU A 71 1.16 6.11 5.75
CA LEU A 71 2.05 5.44 4.79
C LEU A 71 2.61 6.41 3.74
N LEU A 72 2.01 7.59 3.58
CA LEU A 72 2.46 8.61 2.65
C LEU A 72 3.51 9.54 3.27
N LEU A 73 3.77 9.40 4.57
CA LEU A 73 4.90 10.04 5.24
C LEU A 73 6.12 9.12 5.15
N ALA A 74 6.96 9.33 4.13
CA ALA A 74 8.19 8.54 4.01
C ALA A 74 9.09 8.74 5.25
N PRO A 75 9.70 7.67 5.80
CA PRO A 75 10.60 7.78 6.92
C PRO A 75 11.85 8.60 6.54
N ASP A 76 12.23 9.55 7.39
CA ASP A 76 13.46 10.32 7.21
C ASP A 76 14.70 9.42 7.34
N ALA A 77 15.49 9.41 6.26
CA ALA A 77 16.90 9.02 6.18
C ALA A 77 17.32 7.63 6.72
N GLY A 78 17.16 6.61 5.87
CA GLY A 78 18.04 5.43 5.82
C GLY A 78 18.94 5.48 4.57
N ALA A 79 19.79 4.46 4.37
CA ALA A 79 20.59 4.30 3.14
C ALA A 79 19.73 4.53 1.88
N PRO A 80 20.30 5.08 0.78
CA PRO A 80 19.50 5.47 -0.39
C PRO A 80 18.81 4.24 -1.00
N LEU A 81 17.54 4.04 -0.63
CA LEU A 81 16.68 3.04 -1.24
C LEU A 81 16.35 3.51 -2.65
N GLN A 82 16.89 2.81 -3.64
CA GLN A 82 16.60 3.03 -5.04
C GLN A 82 15.33 2.25 -5.42
N LEU A 83 14.28 2.97 -5.80
CA LEU A 83 13.04 2.40 -6.32
C LEU A 83 13.00 2.59 -7.83
N ILE A 84 12.62 1.55 -8.56
CA ILE A 84 12.61 1.51 -10.03
C ILE A 84 11.17 1.24 -10.48
N PHE A 85 10.57 2.20 -11.16
CA PHE A 85 9.17 2.13 -11.61
C PHE A 85 9.02 1.73 -13.09
N ASP A 86 10.13 1.70 -13.84
CA ASP A 86 10.18 1.40 -15.27
C ASP A 86 10.26 -0.12 -15.56
N GLY A 87 9.39 -0.90 -14.90
CA GLY A 87 9.35 -2.35 -15.07
C GLY A 87 8.91 -2.75 -16.48
N ARG A 88 9.71 -3.57 -17.19
CA ARG A 88 9.39 -4.06 -18.56
C ARG A 88 8.14 -4.95 -18.65
N ALA A 89 7.63 -5.44 -17.52
CA ALA A 89 6.53 -6.41 -17.43
C ALA A 89 5.34 -5.93 -16.58
N GLY A 90 5.45 -4.78 -15.91
CA GLY A 90 4.40 -4.24 -15.03
C GLY A 90 3.46 -3.28 -15.74
N GLU A 91 2.28 -3.05 -15.15
CA GLU A 91 1.41 -1.96 -15.58
C GLU A 91 2.09 -0.61 -15.34
N ARG A 92 1.91 0.35 -16.26
CA ARG A 92 2.45 1.70 -16.10
C ARG A 92 1.75 2.41 -14.94
N TRP A 93 2.54 3.05 -14.08
CA TRP A 93 2.05 3.96 -13.06
C TRP A 93 1.51 5.26 -13.68
N PRO A 94 0.26 5.64 -13.41
CA PRO A 94 -0.24 6.96 -13.77
C PRO A 94 0.56 8.08 -13.11
N GLU A 95 0.90 9.11 -13.91
CA GLU A 95 1.70 10.27 -13.48
C GLU A 95 0.85 11.52 -13.27
N ASP A 96 -0.43 11.49 -13.67
CA ASP A 96 -1.36 12.58 -13.42
C ASP A 96 -1.70 12.68 -11.93
N ARG A 97 -1.72 13.93 -11.43
CA ARG A 97 -2.10 14.22 -10.04
C ARG A 97 -3.57 13.93 -9.81
N ARG A 98 -3.88 13.32 -8.66
CA ARG A 98 -5.23 12.92 -8.28
C ARG A 98 -5.61 13.59 -6.97
N GLU A 99 -6.79 14.20 -6.90
CA GLU A 99 -7.33 14.73 -5.63
C GLU A 99 -7.51 13.61 -4.61
N GLY A 100 -7.92 12.42 -5.07
CA GLY A 100 -8.02 11.21 -4.26
C GLY A 100 -6.70 10.79 -3.59
N LEU A 101 -5.55 11.25 -4.08
CA LEU A 101 -4.23 10.97 -3.53
C LEU A 101 -3.57 12.21 -2.92
N GLN A 102 -4.38 13.14 -2.39
CA GLN A 102 -3.90 14.39 -1.78
C GLN A 102 -3.06 15.25 -2.76
N GLY A 103 -3.38 15.20 -4.05
CA GLY A 103 -2.67 15.94 -5.09
C GLY A 103 -1.39 15.26 -5.60
N LEU A 104 -1.08 14.05 -5.12
CA LEU A 104 -0.03 13.20 -5.66
C LEU A 104 -0.52 12.43 -6.90
N SER A 105 0.41 12.00 -7.73
CA SER A 105 0.19 10.94 -8.71
C SER A 105 0.19 9.55 -8.06
N GLU A 106 -0.34 8.53 -8.75
CA GLU A 106 -0.22 7.14 -8.29
C GLU A 106 1.26 6.73 -8.15
N ARG A 107 2.14 7.18 -9.05
CA ARG A 107 3.58 6.94 -8.96
C ARG A 107 4.19 7.51 -7.68
N GLU A 108 3.89 8.76 -7.35
CA GLU A 108 4.42 9.43 -6.15
C GLU A 108 3.87 8.79 -4.87
N ALA A 109 2.56 8.49 -4.82
CA ALA A 109 1.97 7.77 -3.70
C ALA A 109 2.58 6.37 -3.53
N ALA A 110 2.78 5.63 -4.62
CA ALA A 110 3.43 4.33 -4.60
C ALA A 110 4.88 4.42 -4.09
N GLU A 111 5.62 5.48 -4.42
CA GLU A 111 6.96 5.71 -3.91
C GLU A 111 7.00 5.90 -2.39
N LEU A 112 6.11 6.73 -1.86
CA LEU A 112 6.03 7.00 -0.42
C LEU A 112 5.62 5.73 0.34
N VAL A 113 4.56 5.05 -0.12
CA VAL A 113 4.09 3.79 0.46
C VAL A 113 5.17 2.72 0.39
N ALA A 114 5.88 2.58 -0.74
CA ALA A 114 6.97 1.63 -0.89
C ALA A 114 8.08 1.84 0.14
N ARG A 115 8.53 3.08 0.30
CA ARG A 115 9.58 3.43 1.29
C ARG A 115 9.13 3.09 2.70
N THR A 116 7.91 3.48 3.06
CA THR A 116 7.37 3.24 4.41
C THR A 116 7.21 1.75 4.70
N LEU A 117 6.64 0.98 3.76
CA LEU A 117 6.46 -0.46 3.93
C LEU A 117 7.81 -1.20 4.02
N LEU A 118 8.76 -0.91 3.13
CA LEU A 118 10.07 -1.57 3.15
C LEU A 118 10.86 -1.27 4.42
N ALA A 119 10.81 -0.03 4.91
CA ALA A 119 11.38 0.34 6.19
C ALA A 119 10.70 -0.39 7.36
N HIS A 120 9.36 -0.41 7.37
CA HIS A 120 8.56 -1.08 8.41
C HIS A 120 8.82 -2.59 8.47
N TRP A 121 8.89 -3.23 7.31
CA TRP A 121 9.19 -4.66 7.17
C TRP A 121 10.67 -4.99 7.39
N ARG A 122 11.52 -3.98 7.61
CA ARG A 122 12.97 -4.11 7.78
C ARG A 122 13.63 -4.84 6.60
N ILE A 123 13.12 -4.60 5.39
CA ILE A 123 13.69 -5.14 4.15
C ILE A 123 14.83 -4.23 3.73
N ASN A 124 16.03 -4.81 3.64
CA ASN A 124 17.26 -4.12 3.27
C ASN A 124 17.76 -4.72 1.95
N PRO A 125 17.26 -4.23 0.80
CA PRO A 125 17.64 -4.78 -0.50
C PRO A 125 19.11 -4.45 -0.80
N SER A 126 19.81 -5.39 -1.44
CA SER A 126 21.20 -5.20 -1.86
C SER A 126 21.35 -4.37 -3.15
N GLY A 127 20.24 -4.01 -3.79
CA GLY A 127 20.19 -3.20 -5.01
C GLY A 127 18.85 -2.48 -5.16
N GLY A 128 18.56 -1.98 -6.35
CA GLY A 128 17.29 -1.33 -6.63
C GLY A 128 16.10 -2.28 -6.50
N VAL A 129 15.01 -1.79 -5.92
CA VAL A 129 13.73 -2.52 -5.82
C VAL A 129 12.83 -2.10 -6.97
N GLN A 130 12.40 -3.07 -7.77
CA GLN A 130 11.39 -2.82 -8.79
C GLN A 130 10.02 -2.64 -8.12
N VAL A 131 9.29 -1.60 -8.50
CA VAL A 131 7.95 -1.30 -7.98
C VAL A 131 6.93 -1.44 -9.09
N ASP A 132 6.16 -2.52 -9.05
CA ASP A 132 5.15 -2.86 -10.06
C ASP A 132 3.75 -2.47 -9.58
N ARG A 133 2.95 -1.91 -10.49
CA ARG A 133 1.53 -1.71 -10.27
C ARG A 133 0.81 -3.04 -10.47
N ALA A 134 0.00 -3.44 -9.48
CA ALA A 134 -0.72 -4.71 -9.47
C ALA A 134 -2.22 -4.48 -9.24
N SER A 135 -2.90 -3.96 -10.28
CA SER A 135 -4.33 -3.68 -10.20
C SER A 135 -5.16 -4.97 -10.07
N GLY A 136 -6.21 -4.94 -9.25
CA GLY A 136 -7.09 -6.10 -9.03
C GLY A 136 -6.46 -7.25 -8.24
N ALA A 137 -5.23 -7.08 -7.72
CA ALA A 137 -4.58 -8.11 -6.92
C ALA A 137 -5.32 -8.33 -5.58
N PRO A 138 -5.39 -9.58 -5.07
CA PRO A 138 -6.07 -9.89 -3.80
C PRO A 138 -5.27 -9.48 -2.55
N TYR A 139 -4.14 -8.78 -2.73
CA TYR A 139 -3.25 -8.26 -1.70
C TYR A 139 -3.11 -6.74 -1.86
N ALA A 140 -2.70 -6.07 -0.79
CA ALA A 140 -2.48 -4.63 -0.76
C ALA A 140 -1.08 -4.28 -1.28
N ALA A 141 -0.05 -5.00 -0.83
CA ALA A 141 1.30 -4.95 -1.41
C ALA A 141 2.04 -6.27 -1.18
N ALA A 142 2.91 -6.68 -2.09
CA ALA A 142 3.66 -7.93 -1.99
C ALA A 142 5.13 -7.69 -2.33
N TYR A 143 6.07 -8.16 -1.49
CA TYR A 143 7.50 -8.10 -1.79
C TYR A 143 8.07 -9.49 -2.01
N VAL A 144 8.24 -9.87 -3.27
CA VAL A 144 8.64 -11.21 -3.68
C VAL A 144 9.68 -11.10 -4.79
N ASP A 145 10.79 -11.84 -4.65
CA ASP A 145 11.90 -11.89 -5.61
C ASP A 145 12.49 -10.51 -5.96
N GLY A 146 12.57 -9.61 -4.98
CA GLY A 146 13.10 -8.25 -5.16
C GLY A 146 12.14 -7.27 -5.86
N ILE A 147 10.89 -7.69 -6.11
CA ILE A 147 9.86 -6.88 -6.73
C ILE A 147 8.79 -6.56 -5.68
N LEU A 148 8.56 -5.27 -5.45
CA LEU A 148 7.44 -4.76 -4.67
C LEU A 148 6.25 -4.49 -5.58
N ARG A 149 5.22 -5.33 -5.50
CA ARG A 149 3.95 -5.15 -6.21
C ARG A 149 2.99 -4.39 -5.31
N ILE A 150 2.45 -3.27 -5.76
CA ILE A 150 1.51 -2.47 -4.98
C ILE A 150 0.17 -2.39 -5.69
N ASN A 151 -0.90 -2.66 -4.97
CA ASN A 151 -2.24 -2.49 -5.47
C ASN A 151 -2.63 -1.01 -5.43
N PRO A 152 -2.97 -0.36 -6.56
CA PRO A 152 -3.37 1.04 -6.57
C PRO A 152 -4.59 1.34 -5.68
N ALA A 153 -5.52 0.40 -5.51
CA ALA A 153 -6.67 0.57 -4.61
C ALA A 153 -6.23 0.84 -3.16
N PHE A 154 -5.15 0.18 -2.73
CA PHE A 154 -4.55 0.41 -1.41
C PHE A 154 -3.98 1.82 -1.26
N LEU A 155 -3.44 2.42 -2.33
CA LEU A 155 -2.94 3.80 -2.30
C LEU A 155 -4.05 4.80 -1.98
N TYR A 156 -5.23 4.65 -2.62
CA TYR A 156 -6.37 5.50 -2.35
C TYR A 156 -6.90 5.34 -0.92
N MET A 157 -6.85 4.13 -0.35
CA MET A 157 -7.19 3.88 1.05
C MET A 157 -6.18 4.56 1.99
N ALA A 158 -4.88 4.34 1.77
CA ALA A 158 -3.80 4.94 2.56
C ALA A 158 -3.84 6.47 2.52
N ALA A 159 -4.19 7.05 1.37
CA ALA A 159 -4.38 8.48 1.20
C ALA A 159 -5.48 9.08 2.07
N ALA A 160 -6.36 8.28 2.70
CA ALA A 160 -7.34 8.82 3.64
C ALA A 160 -6.80 8.99 5.08
N GLN A 161 -5.61 8.46 5.41
CA GLN A 161 -5.01 8.50 6.74
C GLN A 161 -4.05 9.70 6.97
N GLY A 162 -3.75 10.49 5.94
CA GLY A 162 -2.79 11.60 6.05
C GLY A 162 -3.33 12.86 6.74
N PRO A 163 -2.46 13.79 7.16
CA PRO A 163 -2.83 15.01 7.87
C PRO A 163 -3.78 15.92 7.06
N ALA A 164 -3.70 15.91 5.73
CA ALA A 164 -4.62 16.63 4.85
C ALA A 164 -6.02 16.00 4.80
N SER A 165 -6.19 14.76 5.26
CA SER A 165 -7.43 13.99 5.17
C SER A 165 -8.19 13.88 6.49
N LEU A 166 -7.56 14.25 7.61
CA LEU A 166 -8.19 14.27 8.93
C LEU A 166 -8.83 15.63 9.21
N PRO A 167 -10.15 15.72 9.45
CA PRO A 167 -10.79 16.96 9.88
C PRO A 167 -10.28 17.32 11.29
N GLY A 168 -9.32 18.25 11.37
CA GLY A 168 -8.79 18.74 12.65
C GLY A 168 -7.28 19.02 12.73
N ALA A 169 -6.49 18.80 11.67
CA ALA A 169 -5.05 19.08 11.67
C ALA A 169 -4.68 20.58 11.57
N GLY A 170 -5.54 21.46 12.10
CA GLY A 170 -5.34 22.90 12.08
C GLY A 170 -6.11 23.56 13.20
N GLN A 171 -5.61 23.41 14.44
CA GLN A 171 -5.74 24.39 15.52
C GLN A 171 -4.46 24.34 16.37
#